data_AF-A0A348HFC4-F1
#
_entry.id   AF-A0A348HFC4-F1
#
_cell.length_a   1.000
_cell.length_b   1.000
_cell.length_c   1.000
_cell.angle_alpha   90.00
_cell.angle_beta   90.00
_cell.angle_gamma   90.00
#
_symmetry.space_group_name_H-M   'P 1'
#
loop_
_entity.id
_entity.type
_entity.pdbx_description
1 polymer ?
#
loop_
_entity_poly.entity_id
_entity_poly.type
_entity_poly.pdbx_seq_one_letter_code
_entity_poly.pdbx_strand_id
1 'polypeptide(L)'
;MTIYDIRRKNLRNLMNDLFEGRQVELANALERSPSYISRILSTHGSTSSQSNRNIGEELARDIEARLNLPRYSLDYEPNQPQPVGIEEPRRAYQTRVYENASEEHRRCVDSVANTLLQLDADQAHIIERALRMLLRVRKDRD
;
A
#
# COMPACT_ATOMS: atom_id res chain seq x y z
N MET A 1 -9.01 10.40 -22.51
CA MET A 1 -8.46 10.71 -21.17
C MET A 1 -6.95 10.69 -21.28
N THR A 2 -6.23 11.58 -20.59
CA THR A 2 -4.76 11.47 -20.49
C THR A 2 -4.39 10.47 -19.39
N ILE A 3 -3.15 9.95 -19.39
CA ILE A 3 -2.65 9.06 -18.32
C ILE A 3 -2.75 9.72 -16.93
N TYR A 4 -2.58 11.05 -16.85
CA TYR A 4 -2.73 11.80 -15.62
C TYR A 4 -4.17 11.78 -15.09
N ASP A 5 -5.15 11.81 -16.00
CA ASP A 5 -6.56 11.71 -15.65
C ASP A 5 -6.91 10.30 -15.16
N ILE A 6 -6.33 9.25 -15.77
CA ILE A 6 -6.52 7.85 -15.37
C ILE A 6 -6.00 7.66 -13.94
N ARG A 7 -4.75 8.04 -13.69
CA ARG A 7 -4.13 7.96 -12.36
C ARG A 7 -4.92 8.71 -11.30
N ARG A 8 -5.41 9.91 -11.62
CA ARG A 8 -6.20 10.72 -10.68
C ARG A 8 -7.56 10.08 -10.40
N LYS A 9 -8.23 9.54 -11.42
CA LYS A 9 -9.51 8.84 -11.26
C LYS A 9 -9.34 7.59 -10.39
N ASN A 10 -8.31 6.79 -10.67
CA ASN A 10 -8.00 5.59 -9.88
C ASN A 10 -7.65 5.93 -8.43
N LEU A 11 -6.85 6.98 -8.22
CA LEU A 11 -6.54 7.44 -6.86
C LEU A 11 -7.79 7.91 -6.09
N ARG A 12 -8.75 8.55 -6.75
CA ARG A 12 -10.04 8.90 -6.13
C ARG A 12 -10.88 7.67 -5.78
N ASN A 13 -10.91 6.67 -6.65
CA ASN A 13 -11.61 5.43 -6.36
C ASN A 13 -10.99 4.74 -5.14
N LEU A 14 -9.65 4.61 -5.10
CA LEU A 14 -8.94 4.08 -3.94
C LEU A 14 -9.20 4.88 -2.66
N MET A 15 -9.30 6.21 -2.75
CA MET A 15 -9.66 7.07 -1.63
C MET A 15 -11.06 6.73 -1.09
N ASN A 16 -12.03 6.52 -1.98
CA ASN A 16 -13.39 6.19 -1.59
C ASN A 16 -13.48 4.77 -1.02
N ASP A 17 -12.80 3.81 -1.64
CA ASP A 17 -12.88 2.39 -1.31
C ASP A 17 -12.11 2.04 -0.03
N LEU A 18 -10.91 2.59 0.16
CA LEU A 18 -10.03 2.24 1.28
C LEU A 18 -10.11 3.23 2.46
N PHE A 19 -10.50 4.47 2.19
CA PHE A 19 -10.43 5.56 3.18
C PHE A 19 -11.78 6.26 3.39
N GLU A 20 -12.88 5.68 2.90
CA GLU A 20 -14.25 6.23 3.02
C GLU A 20 -14.34 7.69 2.52
N GLY A 21 -13.53 8.03 1.52
CA GLY A 21 -13.49 9.38 0.94
C GLY A 21 -12.72 10.41 1.77
N ARG A 22 -12.09 10.02 2.88
CA ARG A 22 -11.33 10.94 3.75
C ARG A 22 -9.93 11.21 3.20
N GLN A 23 -9.75 12.40 2.60
CA GLN A 23 -8.44 12.84 2.08
C GLN A 23 -7.32 12.87 3.13
N VAL A 24 -7.65 13.17 4.39
CA VAL A 24 -6.68 13.22 5.49
C VAL A 24 -6.07 11.85 5.76
N GLU A 25 -6.90 10.79 5.73
CA GLU A 25 -6.42 9.42 5.93
C GLU A 25 -5.54 8.96 4.77
N LEU A 26 -5.92 9.31 3.54
CA LEU A 26 -5.06 9.06 2.36
C LEU A 26 -3.72 9.81 2.47
N ALA A 27 -3.73 11.06 2.94
CA ALA A 27 -2.52 11.85 3.15
C ALA A 27 -1.59 11.21 4.19
N ASN A 28 -2.16 10.71 5.29
CA ASN A 28 -1.42 9.98 6.31
C ASN A 28 -0.79 8.69 5.77
N ALA A 29 -1.56 7.90 5.00
CA ALA A 29 -1.07 6.67 4.38
C ALA A 29 0.05 6.92 3.35
N LEU A 30 -0.03 8.04 2.63
CA LEU A 30 0.99 8.44 1.65
C LEU A 30 2.16 9.22 2.25
N GLU A 31 2.11 9.56 3.54
CA GLU A 31 3.07 10.43 4.23
C GLU A 31 3.29 11.76 3.49
N ARG A 32 2.22 12.32 2.94
CA ARG A 32 2.22 13.62 2.24
C ARG A 32 1.29 14.59 2.96
N SER A 33 1.51 15.88 2.75
CA SER A 33 0.62 16.89 3.35
C SER A 33 -0.79 16.82 2.73
N PRO A 34 -1.86 17.07 3.51
CA PRO A 34 -3.22 17.13 2.98
C PRO A 34 -3.37 18.14 1.83
N SER A 35 -2.66 19.27 1.92
CA SER A 35 -2.60 20.29 0.86
C SER A 35 -2.00 19.75 -0.44
N TYR A 36 -1.02 18.85 -0.34
CA TYR A 36 -0.43 18.18 -1.51
C TYR A 36 -1.43 17.22 -2.16
N ILE A 37 -2.08 16.38 -1.33
CA ILE A 37 -3.09 15.42 -1.79
C ILE A 37 -4.26 16.14 -2.48
N SER A 38 -4.74 17.24 -1.89
CA SER A 38 -5.78 18.07 -2.50
C SER A 38 -5.40 18.57 -3.91
N ARG A 39 -4.15 19.02 -4.11
CA ARG A 39 -3.67 19.50 -5.41
C ARG A 39 -3.55 18.42 -6.48
N ILE A 40 -3.21 17.17 -6.10
CA ILE A 40 -3.15 16.05 -7.05
C ILE A 40 -4.52 15.46 -7.33
N LEU A 41 -5.46 15.58 -6.38
CA LEU A 41 -6.86 15.15 -6.52
C LEU A 41 -7.77 16.24 -7.11
N SER A 42 -7.28 17.44 -7.39
CA SER A 42 -8.10 18.51 -7.99
C SER A 42 -8.12 18.37 -9.51
N THR A 43 -9.30 18.44 -10.12
CA THR A 43 -9.48 18.39 -11.58
C THR A 43 -9.15 19.73 -12.22
N HIS A 44 -8.59 19.70 -13.44
CA HIS A 44 -8.51 20.90 -14.28
C HIS A 44 -9.91 21.47 -14.46
N GLY A 45 -10.14 22.70 -13.97
CA GLY A 45 -11.44 23.39 -14.02
C GLY A 45 -12.13 23.60 -12.68
N SER A 46 -11.61 23.06 -11.57
CA SER A 46 -12.11 23.42 -10.22
C SER A 46 -11.71 24.85 -9.88
N THR A 47 -12.70 25.71 -9.62
CA THR A 47 -12.66 27.19 -9.51
C THR A 47 -11.75 27.80 -8.42
N SER A 48 -10.93 27.02 -7.72
CA SER A 48 -9.98 27.56 -6.75
C SER A 48 -8.58 27.65 -7.34
N SER A 49 -7.97 28.81 -7.16
CA SER A 49 -6.66 29.30 -7.63
C SER A 49 -5.43 28.47 -7.21
N GLN A 50 -5.58 27.19 -6.89
CA GLN A 50 -4.46 26.29 -6.63
C GLN A 50 -4.02 25.57 -7.90
N SER A 51 -2.74 25.73 -8.24
CA SER A 51 -2.08 25.00 -9.32
C SER A 51 -2.28 23.48 -9.13
N ASN A 52 -3.06 22.87 -10.02
CA ASN A 52 -3.27 21.43 -10.07
C ASN A 52 -1.97 20.73 -10.44
N ARG A 53 -1.60 19.70 -9.68
CA ARG A 53 -0.44 18.86 -10.02
C ARG A 53 -0.87 17.60 -10.75
N ASN A 54 -0.09 17.24 -11.77
CA ASN A 54 -0.22 15.96 -12.45
C ASN A 54 0.44 14.84 -11.64
N ILE A 55 -0.09 13.62 -11.79
CA ILE A 55 0.50 12.42 -11.20
C ILE A 55 1.47 11.82 -12.22
N GLY A 56 2.72 12.25 -12.15
CA GLY A 56 3.82 11.69 -12.94
C GLY A 56 4.08 10.22 -12.63
N GLU A 57 4.94 9.59 -13.43
CA GLU A 57 5.25 8.16 -13.26
C GLU A 57 5.86 7.86 -11.89
N GLU A 58 6.87 8.63 -11.47
CA GLU A 58 7.53 8.45 -10.18
C GLU A 58 6.52 8.53 -9.01
N LEU A 59 5.64 9.53 -9.03
CA LEU A 59 4.61 9.68 -8.01
C LEU A 59 3.59 8.53 -8.03
N ALA A 60 3.23 8.04 -9.22
CA ALA A 60 2.33 6.90 -9.33
C ALA A 60 2.94 5.64 -8.69
N ARG A 61 4.23 5.37 -8.95
CA ARG A 61 4.93 4.22 -8.35
C ARG A 61 5.11 4.36 -6.84
N ASP A 62 5.38 5.56 -6.34
CA ASP A 62 5.44 5.83 -4.89
C ASP A 62 4.09 5.57 -4.22
N ILE A 63 2.98 6.01 -4.82
CA ILE A 63 1.63 5.76 -4.32
C ILE A 63 1.32 4.26 -4.34
N GLU A 64 1.62 3.56 -5.43
CA GLU A 64 1.41 2.11 -5.54
C GLU A 64 2.18 1.36 -4.45
N ALA A 65 3.44 1.71 -4.21
CA ALA A 65 4.26 1.09 -3.18
C ALA A 65 3.71 1.34 -1.76
N ARG A 66 3.28 2.57 -1.46
CA ARG A 66 2.76 2.95 -0.14
C ARG A 66 1.39 2.35 0.17
N LEU A 67 0.56 2.16 -0.85
CA LEU A 67 -0.75 1.53 -0.73
C LEU A 67 -0.69 0.00 -0.96
N ASN A 68 0.51 -0.57 -1.12
CA ASN A 68 0.75 -1.98 -1.40
C ASN A 68 -0.07 -2.51 -2.60
N LEU A 69 -0.16 -1.69 -3.64
CA LEU A 69 -0.84 -2.01 -4.89
C LEU A 69 0.15 -2.68 -5.86
N PRO A 70 -0.35 -3.54 -6.78
CA PRO A 70 0.44 -3.99 -7.90
C PRO A 70 0.99 -2.81 -8.71
N ARG A 71 2.20 -2.97 -9.24
CA ARG A 71 2.81 -1.96 -10.11
C ARG A 71 1.90 -1.71 -11.31
N TYR A 72 1.79 -0.45 -11.72
CA TYR A 72 0.94 0.01 -12.82
C TYR A 72 -0.56 0.00 -12.53
N SER A 73 -1.01 -0.35 -11.31
CA SER A 73 -2.44 -0.31 -10.95
C SER A 73 -3.10 1.04 -11.19
N LEU A 74 -2.35 2.15 -11.06
CA LEU A 74 -2.89 3.48 -11.31
C LEU A 74 -3.00 3.85 -12.79
N ASP A 75 -2.38 3.10 -13.69
CA ASP A 75 -2.22 3.48 -15.10
C ASP A 75 -3.29 2.86 -16.01
N TYR A 76 -4.03 1.85 -15.54
CA TYR A 76 -5.08 1.17 -16.30
C TYR A 76 -6.46 1.74 -16.01
N GLU A 77 -7.32 1.76 -17.02
CA GLU A 77 -8.73 2.10 -16.77
C GLU A 77 -9.41 1.00 -15.92
N PRO A 78 -10.36 1.35 -15.05
CA PRO A 78 -10.99 0.40 -14.11
C PRO A 78 -11.72 -0.79 -14.77
N ASN A 79 -11.97 -0.73 -16.09
CA ASN A 79 -12.58 -1.80 -16.88
C ASN A 79 -11.61 -2.47 -17.87
N GLN A 80 -10.33 -2.08 -17.88
CA GLN A 80 -9.33 -2.84 -18.59
C GLN A 80 -8.87 -3.98 -17.68
N PRO A 81 -8.75 -5.21 -18.20
CA PRO A 81 -8.06 -6.25 -17.46
C PRO A 81 -6.69 -5.69 -17.13
N GLN A 82 -6.44 -5.47 -15.84
CA GLN A 82 -5.09 -5.32 -15.32
C GLN A 82 -4.32 -6.50 -15.94
N PRO A 83 -3.13 -6.29 -16.55
CA PRO A 83 -2.27 -7.42 -16.83
C PRO A 83 -2.06 -8.07 -15.46
N VAL A 84 -2.80 -9.16 -15.22
CA VAL A 84 -2.62 -10.04 -14.08
C VAL A 84 -1.14 -10.21 -14.00
N GLY A 85 -0.56 -9.72 -12.90
CA GLY A 85 0.87 -9.71 -12.75
C GLY A 85 1.37 -11.08 -13.19
N ILE A 86 2.40 -11.08 -14.03
CA ILE A 86 3.43 -12.06 -13.77
C ILE A 86 3.77 -11.77 -12.32
N GLU A 87 3.22 -12.55 -11.39
CA GLU A 87 3.69 -12.59 -10.03
C GLU A 87 5.17 -12.88 -10.21
N GLU A 88 6.01 -11.85 -10.24
CA GLU A 88 7.40 -12.07 -9.91
C GLU A 88 7.33 -12.78 -8.57
N PRO A 89 7.88 -14.00 -8.47
CA PRO A 89 7.51 -14.87 -7.39
C PRO A 89 8.25 -14.39 -6.15
N ARG A 90 7.75 -13.32 -5.52
CA ARG A 90 8.14 -12.89 -4.18
C ARG A 90 7.97 -14.04 -3.22
N ARG A 91 6.94 -14.88 -3.44
CA ARG A 91 6.82 -16.20 -2.81
C ARG A 91 8.04 -17.08 -3.10
N ALA A 92 8.45 -17.31 -4.36
CA ALA A 92 9.63 -18.16 -4.61
C ALA A 92 10.94 -17.58 -4.07
N TYR A 93 11.10 -16.25 -3.98
CA TYR A 93 12.25 -15.65 -3.30
C TYR A 93 12.20 -15.87 -1.79
N GLN A 94 11.05 -15.63 -1.14
CA GLN A 94 10.90 -15.87 0.30
C GLN A 94 11.01 -17.36 0.64
N THR A 95 10.43 -18.24 -0.18
CA THR A 95 10.52 -19.69 -0.05
C THR A 95 11.96 -20.16 -0.26
N ARG A 96 12.70 -19.68 -1.26
CA ARG A 96 14.13 -19.99 -1.41
C ARG A 96 14.97 -19.49 -0.24
N VAL A 97 14.67 -18.30 0.30
CA VAL A 97 15.39 -17.78 1.48
C VAL A 97 15.08 -18.64 2.71
N TYR A 98 13.83 -19.11 2.87
CA TYR A 98 13.45 -20.02 3.94
C TYR A 98 14.09 -21.41 3.79
N GLU A 99 14.14 -21.93 2.56
CA GLU A 99 14.74 -23.21 2.23
C GLU A 99 16.25 -23.25 2.45
N ASN A 100 16.92 -22.13 2.18
CA ASN A 100 18.36 -21.96 2.37
C ASN A 100 18.73 -21.38 3.75
N ALA A 101 17.74 -21.10 4.62
CA ALA A 101 18.01 -20.66 5.99
C ALA A 101 18.57 -21.82 6.83
N SER A 102 19.36 -21.50 7.85
CA SER A 102 19.87 -22.50 8.80
C SER A 102 18.70 -23.27 9.44
N GLU A 103 18.93 -24.54 9.78
CA GLU A 103 17.90 -25.37 10.43
C GLU A 103 17.36 -24.72 11.71
N GLU A 104 18.20 -24.01 12.45
CA GLU A 104 17.82 -23.25 13.65
C GLU A 104 16.82 -22.13 13.33
N HIS A 105 17.04 -21.39 12.25
CA HIS A 105 16.14 -20.31 11.84
C HIS A 105 14.78 -20.88 11.39
N ARG A 106 14.77 -21.99 10.64
CA ARG A 106 13.54 -22.67 10.21
C ARG A 106 12.74 -23.18 11.42
N ARG A 107 13.40 -23.83 12.38
CA ARG A 107 12.76 -24.25 13.64
C ARG A 107 12.15 -23.10 14.42
N CYS A 108 12.84 -21.96 14.49
CA CYS A 108 12.34 -20.77 15.17
C CYS A 108 11.05 -20.25 14.51
N VAL A 109 11.06 -20.10 13.18
CA VAL A 109 9.90 -19.62 12.44
C VAL A 109 8.74 -20.61 12.51
N ASP A 110 8.99 -21.92 12.36
CA ASP A 110 7.96 -22.95 12.51
C ASP A 110 7.36 -22.98 13.92
N SER A 111 8.18 -22.76 14.96
CA SER A 111 7.71 -22.66 16.34
C SER A 111 6.80 -21.45 16.56
N VAL A 112 7.15 -20.30 15.99
CA VAL A 112 6.31 -19.09 16.06
C VAL A 112 5.01 -19.30 15.28
N ALA A 113 5.08 -19.87 14.07
CA ALA A 113 3.92 -20.15 13.24
C ALA A 113 2.95 -21.12 13.92
N ASN A 114 3.46 -22.21 14.51
CA ASN A 114 2.63 -23.16 15.27
C ASN A 114 2.01 -22.52 16.51
N THR A 115 2.73 -21.65 17.22
CA THR A 115 2.16 -20.91 18.35
C THR A 115 1.03 -19.99 17.88
N LEU A 116 1.21 -19.31 16.75
CA LEU A 116 0.19 -18.45 16.14
C LEU A 116 -1.04 -19.23 15.64
N LEU A 117 -0.86 -20.46 15.15
CA LEU A 117 -1.95 -21.35 14.73
C LEU A 117 -2.71 -21.96 15.91
N GLN A 118 -2.06 -22.09 17.07
CA GLN A 118 -2.67 -22.59 18.31
C GLN A 118 -3.41 -21.52 19.11
N LEU A 119 -3.35 -20.25 18.68
CA LEU A 119 -4.05 -19.15 19.31
C LEU A 119 -5.46 -19.01 18.71
N ASP A 120 -6.47 -19.03 19.57
CA ASP A 120 -7.87 -18.79 19.17
C ASP A 120 -8.04 -17.39 18.54
N ALA A 121 -9.08 -17.23 17.72
CA ALA A 121 -9.38 -15.97 17.01
C ALA A 121 -9.47 -14.74 17.95
N ASP A 122 -9.81 -14.97 19.21
CA ASP A 122 -9.85 -13.95 20.28
C ASP A 122 -8.47 -13.50 20.79
N GLN A 123 -7.36 -14.12 20.39
CA GLN A 123 -6.00 -13.67 20.76
C GLN A 123 -5.26 -13.02 19.60
N ALA A 124 -5.70 -13.25 18.35
CA ALA A 124 -5.10 -12.69 17.15
C ALA A 124 -5.12 -11.16 17.13
N HIS A 125 -6.19 -10.54 17.66
CA HIS A 125 -6.32 -9.07 17.69
C HIS A 125 -5.34 -8.40 18.66
N ILE A 126 -4.93 -9.08 19.73
CA ILE A 126 -3.94 -8.59 20.69
C ILE A 126 -2.56 -8.59 20.03
N ILE A 127 -2.24 -9.65 19.27
CA ILE A 127 -0.97 -9.78 18.56
C ILE A 127 -0.90 -8.79 17.39
N GLU A 128 -1.98 -8.61 16.63
CA GLU A 128 -2.00 -7.61 15.56
C GLU A 128 -1.78 -6.20 16.13
N ARG A 129 -2.39 -5.89 17.28
CA ARG A 129 -2.21 -4.61 17.97
C ARG A 129 -0.79 -4.44 18.52
N ALA A 130 -0.18 -5.51 19.05
CA ALA A 130 1.19 -5.51 19.53
C ALA A 130 2.22 -5.38 18.39
N LEU A 131 2.02 -6.09 17.27
CA LEU A 131 2.84 -5.97 16.06
C LEU A 131 2.73 -4.58 15.45
N ARG A 132 1.51 -4.01 15.37
CA ARG A 132 1.31 -2.62 14.95
C ARG A 132 2.02 -1.64 15.89
N MET A 133 2.04 -1.87 17.20
CA MET A 133 2.81 -1.04 18.14
C MET A 133 4.33 -1.17 17.92
N LEU A 134 4.85 -2.39 17.77
CA LEU A 134 6.28 -2.63 17.57
C LEU A 134 6.78 -2.09 16.22
N LEU A 135 5.98 -2.20 15.16
CA LEU A 135 6.29 -1.61 13.85
C LEU A 135 6.22 -0.08 13.88
N ARG A 136 5.40 0.51 14.77
CA ARG A 136 5.33 1.97 14.97
C ARG A 136 6.58 2.51 15.67
N VAL A 137 7.07 1.82 16.71
CA VAL A 137 8.28 2.21 17.46
C VAL A 137 9.55 2.17 16.60
N ARG A 138 9.58 1.35 15.53
CA ARG A 138 10.72 1.28 14.61
C ARG A 138 10.81 2.47 13.65
N LYS A 139 9.72 3.21 13.44
CA LYS A 139 9.66 4.38 12.55
C LYS A 139 10.17 5.67 13.20
N ASP A 140 10.24 5.72 14.53
CA ASP A 140 10.70 6.89 15.30
C ASP A 140 12.21 6.84 15.63
N ARG A 141 12.96 5.90 15.03
CA ARG A 141 14.38 5.65 15.32
C ARG A 141 15.35 5.87 14.16
N ASP A 142 14.86 6.36 13.03
CA ASP A 142 15.64 6.90 11.90
C ASP A 142 15.30 8.39 11.71
#